data_AF-A0AA96Q6N1-F1
#
_entry.id   AF-A0AA96Q6N1-F1
#
_cell.length_a   1.000
_cell.length_b   1.000
_cell.length_c   1.000
_cell.angle_alpha   90.00
_cell.angle_beta   90.00
_cell.angle_gamma   90.00
#
_symmetry.space_group_name_H-M   'P 1'
#
loop_
_entity.id
_entity.type
_entity.pdbx_description
1 polymer ?
#
loop_
_entity_poly.entity_id
_entity_poly.type
_entity_poly.pdbx_seq_one_letter_code
_entity_poly.pdbx_strand_id
1 'polypeptide(L)'
;MQRLHRARRTTLVASGLLAGAVLTGCASGADVREAAATGSPSPSPSVEVSAATPAAADLAAGLLPADAFGPGARVLPVSGEQLLSRGALLPAGLPADVQVTPEACAAALRVLPMVQPPAAEGPAADDLAAQVAVSGSTYTAELLAVAGPAAGLVGEVPALVGRCPQVQVSAPGHGTATVDLATVEVPDLGEDAVGVAVGVTATGPDGAPVTAAGLVGLVRDGDRVLVLATGDRTGTPPDRAAFTALLEQAVTAAR
;
A
#
# COMPACT_ATOMS: atom_id res chain seq x y z
N MET A 1 3.78 -41.02 -53.01
CA MET A 1 4.81 -42.07 -52.79
C MET A 1 5.59 -41.66 -51.53
N GLN A 2 5.67 -42.48 -50.48
CA GLN A 2 6.78 -43.41 -50.16
C GLN A 2 8.16 -42.71 -50.09
N ARG A 3 8.99 -42.76 -49.03
CA ARG A 3 9.14 -43.67 -47.85
C ARG A 3 9.64 -42.89 -46.60
N LEU A 4 9.25 -43.22 -45.34
CA LEU A 4 9.99 -44.04 -44.34
C LEU A 4 11.48 -43.65 -44.18
N HIS A 5 12.09 -43.31 -43.01
CA HIS A 5 12.26 -44.04 -41.73
C HIS A 5 13.16 -43.19 -40.75
N ARG A 6 13.53 -43.46 -39.47
CA ARG A 6 13.13 -44.40 -38.37
C ARG A 6 13.92 -44.16 -37.04
N ALA A 7 13.22 -44.22 -35.89
CA ALA A 7 13.69 -44.56 -34.51
C ALA A 7 14.43 -43.57 -33.56
N ARG A 8 13.81 -43.44 -32.36
CA ARG A 8 14.34 -43.41 -30.96
C ARG A 8 15.86 -43.35 -30.70
N ARG A 9 16.21 -42.63 -29.62
CA ARG A 9 16.95 -43.22 -28.47
C ARG A 9 16.64 -42.50 -27.14
N THR A 10 16.74 -43.24 -26.04
CA THR A 10 16.51 -42.82 -24.65
C THR A 10 17.81 -42.98 -23.85
N THR A 11 18.06 -42.10 -22.87
CA THR A 11 19.15 -42.26 -21.91
C THR A 11 18.67 -41.88 -20.50
N LEU A 12 18.94 -42.78 -19.54
CA LEU A 12 18.78 -42.61 -18.10
C LEU A 12 20.16 -42.38 -17.45
N VAL A 13 20.23 -42.44 -16.11
CA VAL A 13 21.43 -42.48 -15.21
C VAL A 13 21.85 -41.10 -14.67
N ALA A 14 22.22 -40.92 -13.38
CA ALA A 14 21.86 -41.62 -12.11
C ALA A 14 22.39 -40.82 -10.89
N SER A 15 21.84 -41.14 -9.71
CA SER A 15 22.46 -41.16 -8.36
C SER A 15 23.62 -40.22 -7.97
N GLY A 16 23.41 -39.45 -6.90
CA GLY A 16 24.44 -38.87 -6.01
C GLY A 16 23.95 -38.89 -4.55
N LEU A 17 24.82 -39.14 -3.57
CA LEU A 17 24.43 -39.53 -2.20
C LEU A 17 25.54 -39.18 -1.18
N LEU A 18 25.18 -39.08 0.11
CA LEU A 18 26.06 -38.90 1.29
C LEU A 18 26.68 -37.49 1.44
N ALA A 19 27.00 -36.99 2.65
CA ALA A 19 26.59 -37.37 4.02
C ALA A 19 26.75 -36.15 4.96
N GLY A 20 26.14 -36.19 6.15
CA GLY A 20 26.32 -35.18 7.19
C GLY A 20 27.50 -35.47 8.13
N ALA A 21 27.96 -34.45 8.84
CA ALA A 21 28.90 -34.57 9.95
C ALA A 21 28.44 -33.71 11.13
N VAL A 22 28.28 -34.33 12.30
CA VAL A 22 28.04 -33.65 13.58
C VAL A 22 29.28 -33.88 14.44
N LEU A 23 29.91 -32.80 14.91
CA LEU A 23 30.97 -32.89 15.91
C LEU A 23 30.73 -31.89 17.03
N THR A 24 30.67 -32.42 18.24
CA THR A 24 30.44 -31.70 19.49
C THR A 24 31.76 -31.31 20.15
N GLY A 25 31.85 -30.05 20.59
CA GLY A 25 32.51 -29.61 21.82
C GLY A 25 33.99 -29.97 22.11
N CYS A 26 34.75 -28.97 22.53
CA CYS A 26 35.80 -29.15 23.52
C CYS A 26 35.89 -27.91 24.43
N ALA A 27 36.51 -28.03 25.60
CA ALA A 27 36.35 -27.06 26.70
C ALA A 27 37.69 -26.50 27.23
N SER A 28 37.59 -25.33 27.87
CA SER A 28 38.42 -24.81 28.98
C SER A 28 39.95 -24.98 28.96
N GLY A 29 40.71 -23.86 28.92
CA GLY A 29 42.15 -23.90 29.22
C GLY A 29 42.94 -22.59 29.15
N ALA A 30 42.93 -21.80 30.23
CA ALA A 30 44.00 -20.91 30.74
C ALA A 30 44.81 -19.95 29.81
N ASP A 31 44.68 -18.65 30.13
CA ASP A 31 45.74 -17.62 30.24
C ASP A 31 46.67 -17.23 29.05
N VAL A 32 46.69 -15.92 28.73
CA VAL A 32 47.76 -14.99 29.19
C VAL A 32 47.46 -13.52 28.81
N ARG A 33 47.53 -12.63 29.82
CA ARG A 33 47.76 -11.16 29.82
C ARG A 33 47.17 -10.27 28.70
N GLU A 34 46.09 -9.60 29.08
CA GLU A 34 46.04 -8.13 29.28
C GLU A 34 46.86 -7.21 28.35
N ALA A 35 46.13 -6.49 27.49
CA ALA A 35 46.51 -5.15 27.03
C ALA A 35 45.30 -4.22 27.22
N ALA A 36 45.38 -3.26 28.15
CA ALA A 36 44.27 -2.36 28.45
C ALA A 36 44.09 -1.30 27.35
N ALA A 37 43.00 -1.41 26.58
CA ALA A 37 42.57 -0.39 25.63
C ALA A 37 41.20 0.16 26.08
N THR A 38 41.19 1.24 26.86
CA THR A 38 39.98 1.95 27.31
C THR A 38 39.36 2.81 26.20
N GLY A 39 39.11 2.19 25.04
CA GLY A 39 38.24 2.76 24.02
C GLY A 39 36.80 2.68 24.50
N SER A 40 36.18 3.83 24.81
CA SER A 40 34.73 3.87 25.01
C SER A 40 34.04 3.41 23.72
N PRO A 41 32.97 2.59 23.79
CA PRO A 41 32.13 2.38 22.62
C PRO A 41 31.54 3.74 22.23
N SER A 42 31.99 4.29 21.10
CA SER A 42 31.32 5.45 20.52
C SER A 42 29.85 5.09 20.29
N PRO A 43 28.88 5.90 20.76
CA PRO A 43 27.50 5.64 20.42
C PRO A 43 27.37 5.64 18.90
N SER A 44 26.91 4.53 18.35
CA SER A 44 26.36 4.57 16.99
C SER A 44 25.25 5.62 16.98
N PRO A 45 25.05 6.36 15.88
CA PRO A 45 23.96 7.32 15.79
C PRO A 45 22.65 6.54 15.95
N SER A 46 22.09 6.59 17.15
CA SER A 46 20.72 6.18 17.39
C SER A 46 19.89 7.12 16.53
N VAL A 47 19.22 6.57 15.52
CA VAL A 47 18.16 7.31 14.84
C VAL A 47 17.11 7.50 15.91
N GLU A 48 17.02 8.71 16.46
CA GLU A 48 15.97 9.10 17.39
C GLU A 48 14.66 9.10 16.59
N VAL A 49 14.02 7.92 16.55
CA VAL A 49 12.61 7.81 16.21
C VAL A 49 11.89 8.67 17.23
N SER A 50 11.45 9.85 16.79
CA SER A 50 10.67 10.76 17.64
C SER A 50 9.54 9.93 18.24
N ALA A 51 9.51 9.87 19.57
CA ALA A 51 8.60 8.99 20.27
C ALA A 51 7.16 9.37 19.89
N ALA A 52 6.45 8.45 19.23
CA ALA A 52 5.10 8.67 18.78
C ALA A 52 4.24 9.18 19.95
N THR A 53 3.47 10.23 19.72
CA THR A 53 2.56 10.74 20.76
C THR A 53 1.57 9.64 21.16
N PRO A 54 0.97 9.70 22.37
CA PRO A 54 -0.01 8.71 22.79
C PRO A 54 -1.20 8.57 21.83
N ALA A 55 -1.57 9.64 21.10
CA ALA A 55 -2.59 9.61 20.06
C ALA A 55 -2.12 8.84 18.81
N ALA A 56 -0.95 9.16 18.26
CA ALA A 56 -0.37 8.43 17.13
C ALA A 56 -0.15 6.94 17.45
N ALA A 57 0.19 6.62 18.70
CA ALA A 57 0.35 5.24 19.17
C ALA A 57 -0.99 4.48 19.29
N ASP A 58 -2.07 5.15 19.71
CA ASP A 58 -3.44 4.59 19.73
C ASP A 58 -3.94 4.30 18.31
N LEU A 59 -3.78 5.25 17.39
CA LEU A 59 -4.12 5.07 15.97
C LEU A 59 -3.29 3.96 15.32
N ALA A 60 -2.00 3.85 15.65
CA ALA A 60 -1.14 2.79 15.14
C ALA A 60 -1.46 1.39 15.71
N ALA A 61 -2.06 1.31 16.90
CA ALA A 61 -2.56 0.07 17.47
C ALA A 61 -3.86 -0.41 16.80
N GLY A 62 -4.62 0.50 16.17
CA GLY A 62 -5.84 0.21 15.42
C GLY A 62 -5.64 -0.21 13.95
N LEU A 63 -4.38 -0.31 13.48
CA LEU A 63 -4.06 -0.80 12.14
C LEU A 63 -4.00 -2.33 12.10
N LEU A 64 -4.22 -2.93 10.93
CA LEU A 64 -4.16 -4.39 10.75
C LEU A 64 -2.80 -5.01 11.16
N PRO A 65 -2.79 -6.19 11.79
CA PRO A 65 -1.55 -6.92 12.05
C PRO A 65 -0.98 -7.51 10.75
N ALA A 66 0.33 -7.76 10.72
CA ALA A 66 1.05 -8.08 9.49
C ALA A 66 0.61 -9.40 8.81
N ASP A 67 0.03 -10.33 9.55
CA ASP A 67 -0.52 -11.60 9.06
C ASP A 67 -1.88 -11.47 8.36
N ALA A 68 -2.66 -10.41 8.63
CA ALA A 68 -3.93 -10.13 7.94
C ALA A 68 -3.73 -9.87 6.43
N PHE A 69 -2.57 -9.33 6.05
CA PHE A 69 -2.18 -9.14 4.64
C PHE A 69 -1.71 -10.42 3.93
N GLY A 70 -1.72 -11.56 4.63
CA GLY A 70 -1.43 -12.88 4.09
C GLY A 70 0.04 -13.31 4.13
N PRO A 71 0.32 -14.61 3.90
CA PRO A 71 1.64 -15.18 4.09
C PRO A 71 2.67 -14.61 3.12
N GLY A 72 3.77 -14.09 3.66
CA GLY A 72 4.86 -13.50 2.89
C GLY A 72 4.69 -12.02 2.54
N ALA A 73 3.59 -11.38 2.95
CA ALA A 73 3.46 -9.93 2.91
C ALA A 73 4.57 -9.25 3.73
N ARG A 74 5.09 -8.14 3.23
CA ARG A 74 5.99 -7.25 3.98
C ARG A 74 5.25 -5.96 4.28
N VAL A 75 4.93 -5.76 5.56
CA VAL A 75 4.34 -4.51 6.06
C VAL A 75 5.44 -3.52 6.38
N LEU A 76 5.24 -2.27 5.95
CA LEU A 76 6.11 -1.12 6.19
C LEU A 76 5.27 -0.01 6.82
N PRO A 77 5.53 0.40 8.07
CA PRO A 77 4.86 1.56 8.65
C PRO A 77 5.27 2.84 7.91
N VAL A 78 4.35 3.79 7.77
CA VAL A 78 4.59 5.09 7.14
C VAL A 78 4.17 6.18 8.13
N SER A 79 5.10 7.04 8.54
CA SER A 79 4.76 8.16 9.44
C SER A 79 3.85 9.17 8.73
N GLY A 80 3.01 9.88 9.48
CA GLY A 80 2.18 10.97 8.95
C GLY A 80 3.03 11.99 8.19
N GLU A 81 4.20 12.36 8.72
CA GLU A 81 5.18 13.20 8.04
C GLU A 81 5.57 12.70 6.64
N GLN A 82 5.72 11.39 6.45
CA GLN A 82 6.10 10.80 5.16
C GLN A 82 4.94 10.74 4.16
N LEU A 83 3.71 10.56 4.62
CA LEU A 83 2.52 10.67 3.78
C LEU A 83 2.29 12.11 3.33
N LEU A 84 2.35 13.05 4.27
CA LEU A 84 2.27 14.48 3.99
C LEU A 84 3.40 14.88 3.02
N SER A 85 4.65 14.53 3.30
CA SER A 85 5.79 14.92 2.45
C SER A 85 5.84 14.29 1.06
N ARG A 86 5.02 13.26 0.77
CA ARG A 86 5.03 12.55 -0.53
C ARG A 86 3.77 12.71 -1.37
N GLY A 87 2.60 12.98 -0.76
CA GLY A 87 1.34 13.17 -1.47
C GLY A 87 0.75 11.87 -2.02
N ALA A 88 -0.14 11.27 -1.22
CA ALA A 88 -0.87 10.04 -1.49
C ALA A 88 0.00 8.77 -1.66
N LEU A 89 -0.70 7.63 -1.76
CA LEU A 89 -0.14 6.26 -1.68
C LEU A 89 0.22 5.68 -3.06
N LEU A 90 0.06 6.45 -4.14
CA LEU A 90 0.44 6.05 -5.50
C LEU A 90 1.91 6.37 -5.80
N PRO A 91 2.66 5.49 -6.52
CA PRO A 91 4.11 5.59 -6.69
C PRO A 91 4.61 6.75 -7.58
N ALA A 92 3.77 7.72 -7.90
CA ALA A 92 4.09 8.90 -8.70
C ALA A 92 3.41 10.22 -8.24
N GLY A 93 2.44 10.16 -7.30
CA GLY A 93 1.57 11.29 -6.97
C GLY A 93 0.77 11.84 -8.16
N LEU A 94 0.24 13.07 -8.00
CA LEU A 94 -0.11 13.94 -9.13
C LEU A 94 0.90 15.10 -9.21
N PRO A 95 1.36 15.50 -10.41
CA PRO A 95 2.11 16.74 -10.56
C PRO A 95 1.23 17.97 -10.26
N ALA A 96 1.85 19.07 -9.83
CA ALA A 96 1.12 20.27 -9.38
C ALA A 96 0.22 20.89 -10.48
N ASP A 97 0.66 20.82 -11.74
CA ASP A 97 0.00 21.43 -12.89
C ASP A 97 -0.99 20.49 -13.61
N VAL A 98 -1.79 19.72 -12.86
CA VAL A 98 -2.82 18.83 -13.46
C VAL A 98 -4.07 19.60 -13.91
N GLN A 99 -4.51 19.34 -15.14
CA GLN A 99 -5.84 19.69 -15.63
C GLN A 99 -6.76 18.47 -15.53
N VAL A 100 -8.00 18.68 -15.05
CA VAL A 100 -9.04 17.64 -14.97
C VAL A 100 -10.17 18.00 -15.93
N THR A 101 -10.56 17.05 -16.79
CA THR A 101 -11.67 17.20 -17.75
C THR A 101 -12.73 16.12 -17.49
N PRO A 102 -14.01 16.47 -17.25
CA PRO A 102 -14.54 17.83 -17.08
C PRO A 102 -14.04 18.52 -15.80
N GLU A 103 -13.89 19.85 -15.83
CA GLU A 103 -13.41 20.63 -14.67
C GLU A 103 -14.32 20.49 -13.44
N ALA A 104 -15.64 20.32 -13.66
CA ALA A 104 -16.60 20.02 -12.59
C ALA A 104 -16.25 18.75 -11.78
N CYS A 105 -15.48 17.83 -12.36
CA CYS A 105 -14.99 16.62 -11.71
C CYS A 105 -13.61 16.77 -11.06
N ALA A 106 -12.98 17.96 -11.10
CA ALA A 106 -11.77 18.24 -10.31
C ALA A 106 -12.04 18.10 -8.80
N ALA A 107 -13.26 18.46 -8.34
CA ALA A 107 -13.70 18.20 -6.97
C ALA A 107 -13.87 16.69 -6.70
N ALA A 108 -14.29 15.90 -7.69
CA ALA A 108 -14.48 14.46 -7.54
C ALA A 108 -13.16 13.72 -7.27
N LEU A 109 -12.12 14.05 -8.03
CA LEU A 109 -10.78 13.52 -7.77
C LEU A 109 -10.21 13.97 -6.42
N ARG A 110 -10.50 15.20 -5.97
CA ARG A 110 -9.97 15.72 -4.70
C ARG A 110 -10.49 15.00 -3.46
N VAL A 111 -11.70 14.43 -3.45
CA VAL A 111 -12.19 13.68 -2.26
C VAL A 111 -11.57 12.29 -2.17
N LEU A 112 -10.95 11.78 -3.25
CA LEU A 112 -10.27 10.49 -3.24
C LEU A 112 -8.84 10.63 -2.66
N PRO A 113 -8.50 9.95 -1.54
CA PRO A 113 -7.21 10.10 -0.85
C PRO A 113 -6.01 9.57 -1.66
N MET A 114 -6.26 8.89 -2.77
CA MET A 114 -5.25 8.44 -3.74
C MET A 114 -4.64 9.58 -4.57
N VAL A 115 -5.23 10.78 -4.54
CA VAL A 115 -5.06 11.80 -5.60
C VAL A 115 -4.57 13.15 -5.07
N GLN A 116 -4.41 13.31 -3.76
CA GLN A 116 -4.06 14.58 -3.12
C GLN A 116 -2.58 14.68 -2.69
N PRO A 117 -1.87 15.80 -2.95
CA PRO A 117 -0.82 16.28 -2.04
C PRO A 117 -1.47 16.73 -0.71
N PRO A 118 -0.74 16.80 0.42
CA PRO A 118 -1.33 17.20 1.69
C PRO A 118 -2.05 18.55 1.60
N ALA A 119 -3.31 18.59 2.03
CA ALA A 119 -3.98 19.84 2.30
C ALA A 119 -3.30 20.54 3.51
N ALA A 120 -3.21 21.86 3.47
CA ALA A 120 -2.80 22.66 4.65
C ALA A 120 -3.80 22.59 5.82
N GLU A 121 -4.97 21.97 5.58
CA GLU A 121 -6.07 21.74 6.51
C GLU A 121 -6.33 20.23 6.73
N GLY A 122 -5.36 19.37 6.42
CA GLY A 122 -5.41 17.93 6.73
C GLY A 122 -5.17 17.63 8.22
N PRO A 123 -5.36 16.37 8.66
CA PRO A 123 -5.02 15.93 10.02
C PRO A 123 -3.53 16.16 10.31
N ALA A 124 -3.17 16.43 11.57
CA ALA A 124 -1.77 16.54 11.95
C ALA A 124 -1.04 15.20 11.80
N ALA A 125 0.29 15.23 11.80
CA ALA A 125 1.10 14.00 11.72
C ALA A 125 0.89 13.06 12.93
N ASP A 126 0.37 13.58 14.05
CA ASP A 126 -0.03 12.83 15.25
C ASP A 126 -1.47 12.30 15.20
N ASP A 127 -2.34 12.90 14.37
CA ASP A 127 -3.75 12.51 14.19
C ASP A 127 -3.91 11.42 13.12
N LEU A 128 -2.82 10.77 12.71
CA LEU A 128 -2.78 9.83 11.59
C LEU A 128 -1.75 8.71 11.81
N ALA A 129 -2.18 7.47 11.63
CA ALA A 129 -1.31 6.30 11.50
C ALA A 129 -1.53 5.60 10.15
N ALA A 130 -0.47 5.04 9.56
CA ALA A 130 -0.58 4.35 8.28
C ALA A 130 0.51 3.29 8.06
N GLN A 131 0.22 2.35 7.16
CA GLN A 131 1.14 1.31 6.74
C GLN A 131 0.90 0.86 5.29
N VAL A 132 1.92 0.24 4.69
CA VAL A 132 1.81 -0.38 3.36
C VAL A 132 2.32 -1.82 3.44
N ALA A 133 1.43 -2.75 3.15
CA ALA A 133 1.73 -4.15 2.90
C ALA A 133 2.08 -4.36 1.42
N VAL A 134 3.14 -5.10 1.15
CA VAL A 134 3.51 -5.53 -0.22
C VAL A 134 3.60 -7.05 -0.26
N SER A 135 2.85 -7.68 -1.17
CA SER A 135 2.85 -9.12 -1.38
C SER A 135 2.93 -9.43 -2.88
N GLY A 136 4.10 -9.89 -3.33
CA GLY A 136 4.39 -10.05 -4.76
C GLY A 136 4.37 -8.70 -5.50
N SER A 137 3.47 -8.58 -6.48
CA SER A 137 3.21 -7.35 -7.22
C SER A 137 2.07 -6.49 -6.62
N THR A 138 1.24 -7.09 -5.76
CA THR A 138 0.16 -6.42 -5.04
C THR A 138 0.72 -5.53 -3.93
N TYR A 139 0.10 -4.36 -3.75
CA TYR A 139 0.27 -3.50 -2.60
C TYR A 139 -1.10 -3.17 -1.99
N THR A 140 -1.18 -3.20 -0.67
CA THR A 140 -2.31 -2.67 0.09
C THR A 140 -1.77 -1.62 1.05
N ALA A 141 -2.31 -0.42 0.98
CA ALA A 141 -2.07 0.65 1.94
C ALA A 141 -3.28 0.79 2.86
N GLU A 142 -3.01 1.07 4.13
CA GLU A 142 -3.99 1.30 5.17
C GLU A 142 -3.63 2.60 5.90
N LEU A 143 -4.64 3.40 6.23
CA LEU A 143 -4.52 4.69 6.90
C LEU A 143 -5.70 4.84 7.85
N LEU A 144 -5.44 5.15 9.11
CA LEU A 144 -6.43 5.51 10.12
C LEU A 144 -6.12 6.93 10.63
N ALA A 145 -7.10 7.82 10.57
CA ALA A 145 -6.91 9.22 10.96
C ALA A 145 -8.13 9.79 11.72
N VAL A 146 -7.87 10.75 12.61
CA VAL A 146 -8.92 11.60 13.19
C VAL A 146 -9.18 12.75 12.21
N ALA A 147 -10.28 12.66 11.46
CA ALA A 147 -10.65 13.62 10.42
C ALA A 147 -11.65 14.68 10.91
N GLY A 148 -12.24 14.51 12.11
CA GLY A 148 -13.15 15.49 12.68
C GLY A 148 -14.36 15.73 11.76
N PRO A 149 -14.77 17.00 11.52
CA PRO A 149 -15.87 17.31 10.60
C PRO A 149 -15.67 16.81 9.16
N ALA A 150 -14.42 16.64 8.69
CA ALA A 150 -14.15 16.14 7.35
C ALA A 150 -14.51 14.66 7.18
N ALA A 151 -14.71 13.91 8.27
CA ALA A 151 -15.14 12.52 8.23
C ALA A 151 -16.47 12.34 7.48
N GLY A 152 -17.40 13.30 7.60
CA GLY A 152 -18.70 13.27 6.92
C GLY A 152 -18.62 13.32 5.39
N LEU A 153 -17.47 13.65 4.79
CA LEU A 153 -17.28 13.63 3.34
C LEU A 153 -17.29 12.22 2.74
N VAL A 154 -17.09 11.18 3.57
CA VAL A 154 -17.16 9.76 3.14
C VAL A 154 -18.53 9.44 2.52
N GLY A 155 -19.63 9.93 3.12
CA GLY A 155 -20.99 9.74 2.62
C GLY A 155 -21.30 10.44 1.29
N GLU A 156 -20.50 11.44 0.88
CA GLU A 156 -20.68 12.12 -0.41
C GLU A 156 -20.05 11.36 -1.59
N VAL A 157 -19.07 10.48 -1.34
CA VAL A 157 -18.28 9.79 -2.38
C VAL A 157 -19.14 9.00 -3.39
N PRO A 158 -20.20 8.24 -3.01
CA PRO A 158 -21.02 7.53 -3.98
C PRO A 158 -21.72 8.47 -4.98
N ALA A 159 -22.26 9.59 -4.49
CA ALA A 159 -22.92 10.59 -5.32
C ALA A 159 -21.91 11.35 -6.20
N LEU A 160 -20.67 11.48 -5.74
CA LEU A 160 -19.57 12.14 -6.44
C LEU A 160 -19.02 11.26 -7.59
N VAL A 161 -18.81 9.97 -7.34
CA VAL A 161 -18.49 8.95 -8.37
C VAL A 161 -19.62 8.85 -9.39
N GLY A 162 -20.89 8.83 -8.95
CA GLY A 162 -22.04 8.81 -9.86
C GLY A 162 -22.18 10.02 -10.79
N ARG A 163 -21.64 11.19 -10.40
CA ARG A 163 -21.54 12.39 -11.26
C ARG A 163 -20.34 12.36 -12.20
N CYS A 164 -19.27 11.66 -11.82
CA CYS A 164 -17.97 11.68 -12.48
C CYS A 164 -17.40 10.27 -12.67
N PRO A 165 -18.10 9.36 -13.38
CA PRO A 165 -17.68 7.96 -13.53
C PRO A 165 -16.47 7.79 -14.47
N GLN A 166 -16.11 8.83 -15.21
CA GLN A 166 -14.90 8.89 -16.03
C GLN A 166 -14.41 10.33 -16.10
N VAL A 167 -13.09 10.52 -15.99
CA VAL A 167 -12.41 11.82 -16.12
C VAL A 167 -11.10 11.66 -16.88
N GLN A 168 -10.67 12.71 -17.58
CA GLN A 168 -9.30 12.80 -18.10
C GLN A 168 -8.45 13.69 -17.20
N VAL A 169 -7.21 13.25 -16.98
CA VAL A 169 -6.19 13.88 -16.16
C VAL A 169 -5.00 14.16 -17.07
N SER A 170 -4.81 15.43 -17.43
CA SER A 170 -3.72 15.89 -18.30
C SER A 170 -2.67 16.62 -17.47
N ALA A 171 -1.40 16.46 -17.83
CA ALA A 171 -0.29 17.12 -17.14
C ALA A 171 0.79 17.57 -18.16
N PRO A 172 1.24 18.85 -18.13
CA PRO A 172 2.28 19.36 -19.01
C PRO A 172 3.54 18.50 -18.98
N GLY A 173 4.01 18.05 -20.15
CA GLY A 173 5.19 17.18 -20.27
C GLY A 173 4.98 15.70 -19.87
N HIS A 174 3.86 15.35 -19.23
CA HIS A 174 3.56 14.00 -18.74
C HIS A 174 2.40 13.31 -19.49
N GLY A 175 1.73 14.01 -20.41
CA GLY A 175 0.72 13.43 -21.30
C GLY A 175 -0.70 13.52 -20.74
N THR A 176 -1.49 12.46 -20.91
CA THR A 176 -2.87 12.38 -20.41
C THR A 176 -3.21 10.94 -20.03
N ALA A 177 -3.90 10.79 -18.90
CA ALA A 177 -4.52 9.56 -18.46
C ALA A 177 -6.06 9.72 -18.47
N THR A 178 -6.78 8.64 -18.74
CA THR A 178 -8.20 8.51 -18.41
C THR A 178 -8.30 7.74 -17.10
N VAL A 179 -9.12 8.23 -16.17
CA VAL A 179 -9.44 7.60 -14.89
C VAL A 179 -10.92 7.24 -14.89
N ASP A 180 -11.21 5.96 -14.73
CA ASP A 180 -12.55 5.39 -14.64
C ASP A 180 -12.87 5.13 -13.15
N LEU A 181 -14.06 5.54 -12.70
CA LEU A 181 -14.50 5.46 -11.31
C LEU A 181 -15.85 4.74 -11.23
N ALA A 182 -15.95 3.72 -10.38
CA ALA A 182 -17.20 3.00 -10.14
C ALA A 182 -17.34 2.65 -8.66
N THR A 183 -18.55 2.76 -8.10
CA THR A 183 -18.85 2.29 -6.75
C THR A 183 -18.74 0.76 -6.67
N VAL A 184 -18.23 0.26 -5.56
CA VAL A 184 -18.14 -1.17 -5.23
C VAL A 184 -19.00 -1.43 -4.00
N GLU A 185 -19.80 -2.49 -4.04
CA GLU A 185 -20.57 -2.94 -2.88
C GLU A 185 -19.59 -3.33 -1.74
N VAL A 186 -19.77 -2.68 -0.60
CA VAL A 186 -19.15 -3.02 0.68
C VAL A 186 -20.26 -3.44 1.65
N PRO A 187 -19.96 -4.28 2.66
CA PRO A 187 -20.92 -4.53 3.73
C PRO A 187 -21.23 -3.26 4.52
N ASP A 188 -22.29 -3.32 5.33
CA ASP A 188 -22.58 -2.32 6.35
C ASP A 188 -21.52 -2.42 7.46
N LEU A 189 -20.77 -1.33 7.69
CA LEU A 189 -19.56 -1.31 8.53
C LEU A 189 -19.59 -0.24 9.63
N GLY A 190 -20.51 0.73 9.57
CA GLY A 190 -20.47 1.93 10.42
C GLY A 190 -21.45 3.01 9.96
N GLU A 191 -21.17 4.28 10.27
CA GLU A 191 -22.07 5.39 9.89
C GLU A 191 -22.07 5.66 8.37
N ASP A 192 -20.88 5.72 7.77
CA ASP A 192 -20.69 5.88 6.33
C ASP A 192 -19.61 4.88 5.87
N ALA A 193 -19.91 4.06 4.85
CA ALA A 193 -18.98 3.11 4.26
C ALA A 193 -19.13 3.08 2.74
N VAL A 194 -18.00 3.14 2.01
CA VAL A 194 -17.99 3.20 0.54
C VAL A 194 -16.80 2.47 -0.06
N GLY A 195 -17.07 1.60 -1.04
CA GLY A 195 -16.06 1.06 -1.95
C GLY A 195 -16.03 1.82 -3.28
N VAL A 196 -14.85 2.01 -3.83
CA VAL A 196 -14.61 2.62 -5.15
C VAL A 196 -13.57 1.80 -5.91
N ALA A 197 -13.93 1.31 -7.09
CA ALA A 197 -12.98 0.79 -8.06
C ALA A 197 -12.43 1.94 -8.91
N VAL A 198 -11.12 1.95 -9.10
CA VAL A 198 -10.39 2.94 -9.90
C VAL A 198 -9.66 2.22 -11.03
N GLY A 199 -10.02 2.53 -12.27
CA GLY A 199 -9.25 2.18 -13.46
C GLY A 199 -8.44 3.38 -13.91
N VAL A 200 -7.21 3.17 -14.39
CA VAL A 200 -6.39 4.22 -15.02
C VAL A 200 -5.80 3.68 -16.31
N THR A 201 -5.96 4.43 -17.40
CA THR A 201 -5.34 4.14 -18.70
C THR A 201 -4.58 5.37 -19.18
N ALA A 202 -3.32 5.21 -19.57
CA ALA A 202 -2.43 6.30 -19.97
C ALA A 202 -1.51 5.86 -21.12
N THR A 203 -0.79 6.81 -21.72
CA THR A 203 0.28 6.52 -22.68
C THR A 203 1.64 6.76 -22.02
N GLY A 204 2.52 5.76 -22.05
CA GLY A 204 3.87 5.82 -21.51
C GLY A 204 4.82 6.68 -22.37
N PRO A 205 6.04 7.00 -21.86
CA PRO A 205 7.02 7.83 -22.57
C PRO A 205 7.53 7.23 -23.88
N ASP A 206 7.36 5.92 -24.07
CA ASP A 206 7.68 5.14 -25.27
C ASP A 206 6.50 5.04 -26.27
N GLY A 207 5.33 5.60 -25.92
CA GLY A 207 4.10 5.49 -26.69
C GLY A 207 3.27 4.23 -26.41
N ALA A 208 3.70 3.35 -25.48
CA ALA A 208 2.94 2.16 -25.13
C ALA A 208 1.73 2.50 -24.22
N PRO A 209 0.62 1.74 -24.30
CA PRO A 209 -0.46 1.88 -23.33
C PRO A 209 -0.02 1.36 -21.95
N VAL A 210 -0.21 2.17 -20.92
CA VAL A 210 0.01 1.84 -19.51
C VAL A 210 -1.35 1.77 -18.82
N THR A 211 -1.61 0.70 -18.10
CA THR A 211 -2.88 0.49 -17.39
C THR A 211 -2.63 0.14 -15.93
N ALA A 212 -3.40 0.74 -15.03
CA ALA A 212 -3.42 0.41 -13.62
C ALA A 212 -4.86 0.21 -13.14
N ALA A 213 -5.04 -0.61 -12.12
CA ALA A 213 -6.33 -0.87 -11.51
C ALA A 213 -6.18 -0.97 -9.98
N GLY A 214 -7.17 -0.49 -9.25
CA GLY A 214 -7.17 -0.49 -7.80
C GLY A 214 -8.59 -0.48 -7.21
N LEU A 215 -8.65 -0.79 -5.91
CA LEU A 215 -9.83 -0.69 -5.07
C LEU A 215 -9.50 0.23 -3.90
N VAL A 216 -10.43 1.12 -3.55
CA VAL A 216 -10.34 2.03 -2.41
C VAL A 216 -11.60 1.83 -1.56
N GLY A 217 -11.43 1.80 -0.26
CA GLY A 217 -12.49 1.69 0.73
C GLY A 217 -12.31 2.82 1.72
N LEU A 218 -13.37 3.57 1.98
CA LEU A 218 -13.42 4.58 3.03
C LEU A 218 -14.53 4.18 4.00
N VAL A 219 -14.22 4.18 5.29
CA VAL A 219 -15.19 3.91 6.36
C VAL A 219 -15.02 4.97 7.43
N ARG A 220 -16.16 5.49 7.90
CA ARG A 220 -16.24 6.46 8.98
C ARG A 220 -16.71 5.80 10.27
N ASP A 221 -16.09 6.19 11.38
CA ASP A 221 -16.57 5.89 12.72
C ASP A 221 -16.49 7.16 13.57
N GLY A 222 -17.61 7.89 13.68
CA GLY A 222 -17.67 9.17 14.39
C GLY A 222 -16.84 10.26 13.72
N ASP A 223 -15.69 10.58 14.33
CA ASP A 223 -14.68 11.54 13.87
C ASP A 223 -13.44 10.86 13.24
N ARG A 224 -13.33 9.52 13.33
CA ARG A 224 -12.28 8.73 12.69
C ARG A 224 -12.66 8.34 11.26
N VAL A 225 -11.66 8.29 10.38
CA VAL A 225 -11.78 7.72 9.04
C VAL A 225 -10.68 6.68 8.83
N LEU A 226 -11.11 5.48 8.44
CA LEU A 226 -10.28 4.42 7.91
C LEU A 226 -10.28 4.49 6.39
N VAL A 227 -9.09 4.39 5.78
CA VAL A 227 -8.91 4.24 4.33
C VAL A 227 -8.07 2.99 4.07
N LEU A 228 -8.62 2.08 3.24
CA LEU A 228 -7.89 0.92 2.70
C LEU A 228 -7.80 1.07 1.18
N ALA A 229 -6.60 0.93 0.61
CA ALA A 229 -6.38 1.02 -0.83
C ALA A 229 -5.50 -0.12 -1.34
N THR A 230 -6.01 -0.96 -2.22
CA THR A 230 -5.28 -2.08 -2.83
C THR A 230 -5.09 -1.84 -4.33
N GLY A 231 -3.90 -2.13 -4.83
CA GLY A 231 -3.59 -2.12 -6.26
C GLY A 231 -2.49 -3.13 -6.62
N ASP A 232 -2.20 -3.26 -7.90
CA ASP A 232 -1.18 -4.18 -8.42
C ASP A 232 -0.24 -3.48 -9.42
N ARG A 233 1.05 -3.80 -9.32
CA ARG A 233 2.11 -3.18 -10.15
C ARG A 233 2.18 -3.67 -11.60
N THR A 234 1.45 -4.75 -11.95
CA THR A 234 1.28 -5.21 -13.34
C THR A 234 0.01 -4.65 -13.98
N GLY A 235 -0.82 -3.92 -13.23
CA GLY A 235 -2.12 -3.42 -13.67
C GLY A 235 -3.25 -4.46 -13.56
N THR A 236 -3.01 -5.60 -12.92
CA THR A 236 -4.04 -6.63 -12.70
C THR A 236 -5.10 -6.11 -11.72
N PRO A 237 -6.41 -6.11 -12.04
CA PRO A 237 -7.45 -5.69 -11.11
C PRO A 237 -7.43 -6.51 -9.81
N PRO A 238 -7.41 -5.87 -8.62
CA PRO A 238 -7.46 -6.60 -7.35
C PRO A 238 -8.74 -7.41 -7.17
N ASP A 239 -8.66 -8.50 -6.42
CA ASP A 239 -9.84 -9.29 -6.05
C ASP A 239 -10.74 -8.50 -5.09
N ARG A 240 -12.02 -8.35 -5.48
CA ARG A 240 -12.99 -7.54 -4.73
C ARG A 240 -13.43 -8.18 -3.42
N ALA A 241 -13.55 -9.51 -3.36
CA ALA A 241 -14.01 -10.21 -2.18
C ALA A 241 -12.90 -10.30 -1.11
N ALA A 242 -11.65 -10.50 -1.54
CA ALA A 242 -10.50 -10.37 -0.67
C ALA A 242 -10.35 -8.94 -0.13
N PHE A 243 -10.61 -7.93 -0.97
CA PHE A 243 -10.58 -6.52 -0.56
C PHE A 243 -11.67 -6.18 0.47
N THR A 244 -12.95 -6.56 0.26
CA THR A 244 -14.01 -6.28 1.24
C THR A 244 -13.78 -7.02 2.56
N ALA A 245 -13.35 -8.28 2.50
CA ALA A 245 -13.02 -9.05 3.71
C ALA A 245 -11.83 -8.46 4.48
N LEU A 246 -10.89 -7.79 3.81
CA LEU A 246 -9.79 -7.08 4.47
C LEU A 246 -10.24 -5.73 5.07
N LEU A 247 -11.18 -5.04 4.42
CA LEU A 247 -11.82 -3.83 4.95
C LEU A 247 -12.65 -4.12 6.20
N GLU A 248 -13.41 -5.23 6.22
CA GLU A 248 -14.12 -5.73 7.41
C GLU A 248 -13.17 -5.94 8.60
N GLN A 249 -11.99 -6.54 8.35
CA GLN A 249 -10.97 -6.77 9.38
C GLN A 249 -10.34 -5.45 9.86
N ALA A 250 -10.06 -4.51 8.96
CA ALA A 250 -9.48 -3.21 9.31
C ALA A 250 -10.44 -2.36 10.16
N VAL A 251 -11.74 -2.35 9.83
CA VAL A 251 -12.79 -1.72 10.66
C VAL A 251 -12.91 -2.41 12.03
N THR A 252 -12.64 -3.71 12.11
CA THR A 252 -12.63 -4.46 13.38
C THR A 252 -11.38 -4.18 14.22
N ALA A 253 -10.25 -3.84 13.59
CA ALA A 253 -9.01 -3.46 14.28
C ALA A 253 -9.03 -2.00 14.79
N ALA A 254 -9.67 -1.09 14.07
CA ALA A 254 -9.68 0.34 14.36
C ALA A 254 -10.57 0.80 15.54
N ARG A 255 -11.12 -0.15 16.33
CA ARG A 255 -12.18 0.04 17.34
C ARG A 255 -11.75 -0.40 18.75
#